data_AF-A0AAJ7EEU4-F1
#
_entry.id   AF-A0AAJ7EEU4-F1
#
_cell.length_a   1.000
_cell.length_b   1.000
_cell.length_c   1.000
_cell.angle_alpha   90.00
_cell.angle_beta   90.00
_cell.angle_gamma   90.00
#
_symmetry.space_group_name_H-M   'P 1'
#
loop_
_entity.id
_entity.type
_entity.pdbx_description
1 polymer ?
#
loop_
_entity_poly.entity_id
_entity_poly.type
_entity_poly.pdbx_seq_one_letter_code
_entity_poly.pdbx_strand_id
1 'polypeptide(L)'
;MAWLVGEAAGIFVLRERAEVLQRADLFAGMCVLVGAVAALAMFLQNATFTHSGLRLTNRLRHQYFSAILRQEVGFFDKASNRVGAVCARLSGDAAEVQAATGLRLGLVLQGVSSMLIGVVMAFCYGWKLTLVGLAILPLMFASIFLERLVSQSAQRLERAAMEDATAVATEAIVSIRTVQSLGVERVFLQRFSEALGRAQAAVAPGMWWRGLVLGLDLYVPFMIFCSVMVYGAILVAREGFAYNNVMLSVFLHLKYF
;
A
#
# COMPACT_ATOMS: atom_id res chain seq x y z
N MET A 1 -14.81 -6.81 -15.19
CA MET A 1 -14.13 -8.10 -14.99
C MET A 1 -14.85 -9.01 -13.99
N ALA A 2 -15.03 -8.64 -12.72
CA ALA A 2 -15.70 -9.53 -11.74
C ALA A 2 -17.10 -9.99 -12.19
N TRP A 3 -17.88 -9.10 -12.79
CA TRP A 3 -19.19 -9.43 -13.38
C TRP A 3 -19.10 -10.45 -14.53
N LEU A 4 -18.19 -10.22 -15.49
CA LEU A 4 -17.95 -11.13 -16.62
C LEU A 4 -17.50 -12.53 -16.17
N VAL A 5 -16.66 -12.60 -15.12
CA VAL A 5 -16.19 -13.88 -14.57
C VAL A 5 -17.33 -14.63 -13.87
N GLY A 6 -18.21 -13.90 -13.16
CA GLY A 6 -19.43 -14.48 -12.59
C GLY A 6 -20.31 -15.12 -13.67
N GLU A 7 -20.65 -14.36 -14.71
CA GLU A 7 -21.46 -14.87 -15.82
C GLU A 7 -20.78 -16.01 -16.56
N ALA A 8 -19.48 -15.92 -16.83
CA ALA A 8 -18.71 -16.98 -17.48
C ALA A 8 -18.76 -18.29 -16.70
N ALA A 9 -18.69 -18.22 -15.36
CA ALA A 9 -18.81 -19.40 -14.52
C ALA A 9 -20.24 -19.96 -14.48
N GLY A 10 -21.27 -19.11 -14.63
CA GLY A 10 -22.67 -19.52 -14.75
C GLY A 10 -22.99 -20.34 -16.01
N ILE A 11 -22.20 -20.18 -17.08
CA ILE A 11 -22.40 -20.90 -18.35
C ILE A 11 -22.16 -22.40 -18.21
N PHE A 12 -21.23 -22.82 -17.34
CA PHE A 12 -20.95 -24.24 -17.10
C PHE A 12 -22.08 -24.99 -16.41
N VAL A 13 -23.13 -24.29 -15.96
CA VAL A 13 -24.37 -24.87 -15.44
C VAL A 13 -25.34 -25.25 -16.57
N LEU A 14 -25.15 -24.74 -17.79
CA LEU A 14 -26.00 -25.04 -18.95
C LEU A 14 -25.69 -26.43 -19.52
N ARG A 15 -26.74 -27.18 -19.88
CA ARG A 15 -26.66 -28.60 -20.27
C ARG A 15 -26.26 -28.82 -21.74
N GLU A 16 -26.32 -27.79 -22.58
CA GLU A 16 -26.20 -27.89 -24.04
C GLU A 16 -24.84 -27.37 -24.55
N ARG A 17 -24.03 -28.25 -25.15
CA ARG A 17 -22.62 -27.96 -25.49
C ARG A 17 -22.43 -26.91 -26.58
N ALA A 18 -23.35 -26.81 -27.53
CA ALA A 18 -23.25 -25.86 -28.65
C ALA A 18 -23.45 -24.41 -28.19
N GLU A 19 -24.42 -24.17 -27.29
CA GLU A 19 -24.66 -22.85 -26.70
C GLU A 19 -23.52 -22.42 -25.76
N VAL A 20 -22.92 -23.38 -25.04
CA VAL A 20 -21.77 -23.12 -24.16
C VAL A 20 -20.57 -22.60 -24.96
N LEU A 21 -20.26 -23.19 -26.12
CA LEU A 21 -19.13 -22.77 -26.95
C LEU A 21 -19.35 -21.38 -27.57
N GLN A 22 -20.54 -21.09 -28.12
CA GLN A 22 -20.84 -19.78 -28.69
C GLN A 22 -20.81 -18.66 -27.65
N ARG A 23 -21.37 -18.91 -26.44
CA ARG A 23 -21.30 -17.93 -25.36
C ARG A 23 -19.88 -17.78 -24.83
N ALA A 24 -19.13 -18.87 -24.68
CA ALA A 24 -17.73 -18.83 -24.24
C ALA A 24 -16.86 -17.98 -25.17
N ASP A 25 -17.00 -18.12 -26.49
CA ASP A 25 -16.25 -17.31 -27.47
C ASP A 25 -16.62 -15.82 -27.37
N LEU A 26 -17.90 -15.51 -27.15
CA LEU A 26 -18.38 -14.13 -26.96
C LEU A 26 -17.82 -13.52 -25.65
N PHE A 27 -17.83 -14.26 -24.54
CA PHE A 27 -17.25 -13.80 -23.29
C PHE A 27 -15.73 -13.71 -23.34
N ALA A 28 -15.05 -14.61 -24.05
CA ALA A 28 -13.62 -14.52 -24.29
C ALA A 28 -13.27 -13.25 -25.07
N GLY A 29 -14.01 -12.94 -26.14
CA GLY A 29 -13.88 -11.70 -26.89
C GLY A 29 -14.11 -10.45 -26.03
N MET A 30 -15.14 -10.45 -25.18
CA MET A 30 -15.39 -9.37 -24.22
C MET A 30 -14.27 -9.23 -23.18
N CYS A 31 -13.70 -10.32 -22.67
CA CYS A 31 -12.58 -10.29 -21.74
C CYS A 31 -11.34 -9.65 -22.36
N VAL A 32 -11.03 -9.98 -23.62
CA VAL A 32 -9.93 -9.37 -24.37
C VAL A 32 -10.16 -7.88 -24.58
N LEU A 33 -11.38 -7.48 -24.98
CA LEU A 33 -11.73 -6.08 -25.17
C LEU A 33 -11.64 -5.27 -23.87
N VAL A 34 -12.20 -5.78 -22.77
CA VAL A 34 -12.10 -5.15 -21.45
C VAL A 34 -10.65 -5.10 -20.97
N GLY A 35 -9.85 -6.13 -21.23
CA GLY A 35 -8.42 -6.15 -20.94
C GLY A 35 -7.65 -5.06 -21.70
N ALA A 36 -7.91 -4.92 -23.00
CA ALA A 36 -7.28 -3.88 -23.83
C ALA A 36 -7.67 -2.47 -23.38
N VAL A 37 -8.96 -2.24 -23.10
CA VAL A 37 -9.45 -0.95 -22.58
C VAL A 37 -8.86 -0.66 -21.20
N ALA A 38 -8.78 -1.65 -20.32
CA ALA A 38 -8.18 -1.49 -19.00
C ALA A 38 -6.68 -1.16 -19.09
N ALA A 39 -5.94 -1.82 -19.98
CA ALA A 39 -4.52 -1.53 -20.20
C ALA A 39 -4.31 -0.09 -20.70
N LEU A 40 -5.10 0.36 -21.68
CA LEU A 40 -5.10 1.74 -22.16
C LEU A 40 -5.46 2.74 -21.06
N ALA A 41 -6.50 2.46 -20.28
CA ALA A 41 -6.92 3.32 -19.17
C ALA A 41 -5.85 3.41 -18.08
N MET A 42 -5.25 2.29 -17.69
CA MET A 42 -4.15 2.26 -16.72
C MET A 42 -2.93 3.01 -17.24
N PHE A 43 -2.59 2.84 -18.51
CA PHE A 43 -1.49 3.59 -19.12
C PHE A 43 -1.74 5.10 -19.10
N LEU A 44 -2.92 5.55 -19.54
CA LEU A 44 -3.32 6.95 -19.53
C LEU A 44 -3.37 7.54 -18.12
N GLN A 45 -3.92 6.80 -17.16
CA GLN A 45 -3.95 7.19 -15.76
C GLN A 45 -2.52 7.38 -15.22
N ASN A 46 -1.66 6.37 -15.34
CA ASN A 46 -0.30 6.45 -14.83
C ASN A 46 0.52 7.54 -15.53
N ALA A 47 0.35 7.73 -16.84
CA ALA A 47 1.02 8.78 -17.59
C ALA A 47 0.58 10.19 -17.14
N THR A 48 -0.72 10.43 -17.01
CA THR A 48 -1.27 11.74 -16.61
C THR A 48 -0.91 12.11 -15.16
N PHE A 49 -0.99 11.16 -14.23
CA PHE A 49 -0.59 11.38 -12.84
C PHE A 49 0.92 11.59 -12.70
N THR A 50 1.74 10.82 -13.40
CA THR A 50 3.21 11.01 -13.41
C THR A 50 3.58 12.37 -14.00
N HIS A 51 2.97 12.75 -15.12
CA HIS A 51 3.22 14.05 -15.76
C HIS A 51 2.80 15.23 -14.87
N SER A 52 1.65 15.13 -14.22
CA SER A 52 1.15 16.14 -13.28
C SER A 52 2.06 16.24 -12.05
N GLY A 53 2.53 15.11 -11.52
CA GLY A 53 3.49 15.06 -10.42
C GLY A 53 4.83 15.71 -10.77
N LEU A 54 5.35 15.47 -11.98
CA LEU A 54 6.57 16.11 -12.48
C LEU A 54 6.41 17.63 -12.61
N ARG A 55 5.30 18.11 -13.19
CA ARG A 55 5.01 19.54 -13.31
C ARG A 55 4.90 20.22 -11.95
N LEU A 56 4.20 19.59 -11.00
CA LEU A 56 4.08 20.10 -9.63
C LEU A 56 5.45 20.20 -8.96
N THR A 57 6.26 19.17 -9.09
CA THR A 57 7.62 19.12 -8.51
C THR A 57 8.51 20.21 -9.07
N ASN A 58 8.46 20.45 -10.38
CA ASN A 58 9.23 21.52 -11.01
C ASN A 58 8.79 22.90 -10.51
N ARG A 59 7.47 23.12 -10.39
CA ARG A 59 6.90 24.35 -9.83
C ARG A 59 7.32 24.57 -8.37
N LEU A 60 7.30 23.50 -7.55
CA LEU A 60 7.74 23.55 -6.17
C LEU A 60 9.22 23.88 -6.06
N ARG A 61 10.09 23.25 -6.87
CA ARG A 61 11.54 23.56 -6.89
C ARG A 61 11.80 25.02 -7.26
N HIS A 62 11.11 25.54 -8.27
CA HIS A 62 11.25 26.93 -8.67
C HIS A 62 10.76 27.90 -7.58
N GLN A 63 9.61 27.63 -6.95
CA GLN A 63 9.09 28.45 -5.86
C GLN A 63 9.99 28.41 -4.62
N TYR A 64 10.48 27.22 -4.27
CA TYR A 64 11.38 27.03 -3.13
C TYR A 64 12.71 27.75 -3.34
N PHE A 65 13.32 27.61 -4.52
CA PHE A 65 14.55 28.33 -4.86
C PHE A 65 14.35 29.85 -4.87
N SER A 66 13.25 30.33 -5.45
CA SER A 66 12.92 31.77 -5.41
C SER A 66 12.67 32.27 -3.99
N ALA A 67 12.10 31.46 -3.09
CA ALA A 67 11.88 31.83 -1.70
C ALA A 67 13.20 31.91 -0.92
N ILE A 68 14.12 30.96 -1.13
CA ILE A 68 15.46 30.98 -0.51
C ILE A 68 16.23 32.25 -0.91
N LEU A 69 16.18 32.65 -2.18
CA LEU A 69 16.89 33.84 -2.66
C LEU A 69 16.34 35.16 -2.08
N ARG A 70 15.10 35.18 -1.57
CA ARG A 70 14.48 36.36 -0.94
C ARG A 70 14.80 36.48 0.55
N GLN A 71 15.44 35.46 1.13
CA GLN A 71 15.69 35.40 2.55
C GLN A 71 16.88 36.28 2.95
N GLU A 72 16.80 36.88 4.13
CA GLU A 72 17.87 37.71 4.69
C GLU A 72 19.14 36.90 5.02
N VAL A 73 20.29 37.58 5.09
CA VAL A 73 21.59 36.94 5.37
C VAL A 73 21.57 36.17 6.70
N GLY A 74 20.90 36.70 7.73
CA GLY A 74 20.75 36.07 9.04
C GLY A 74 20.01 34.72 9.01
N PHE A 75 19.28 34.41 7.94
CA PHE A 75 18.70 33.08 7.74
C PHE A 75 19.77 32.01 7.49
N PHE A 76 20.84 32.36 6.76
CA PHE A 76 21.93 31.46 6.40
C PHE A 76 22.96 31.30 7.52
N ASP A 77 22.97 32.20 8.50
CA ASP A 77 23.81 32.10 9.70
C ASP A 77 23.36 30.99 10.66
N LYS A 78 22.12 30.52 10.54
CA LYS A 78 21.61 29.40 11.34
C LYS A 78 22.29 28.08 10.93
N ALA A 79 22.82 27.34 11.90
CA ALA A 79 23.46 26.05 11.67
C ALA A 79 22.57 25.01 10.95
N SER A 80 21.25 25.14 11.05
CA SER A 80 20.25 24.31 10.37
C SER A 80 20.00 24.67 8.90
N ASN A 81 20.47 25.84 8.45
CA ASN A 81 20.23 26.40 7.11
C ASN A 81 21.52 26.57 6.30
N ARG A 82 22.56 25.81 6.62
CA ARG A 82 23.79 25.76 5.82
C ARG A 82 23.45 25.40 4.38
N VAL A 83 24.24 25.91 3.43
CA VAL A 83 24.03 25.71 1.97
C VAL A 83 23.80 24.25 1.60
N GLY A 84 24.57 23.32 2.18
CA GLY A 84 24.40 21.88 1.96
C GLY A 84 23.05 21.33 2.44
N ALA A 85 22.57 21.78 3.60
CA ALA A 85 21.27 21.35 4.14
C ALA A 85 20.09 21.90 3.31
N VAL A 86 20.20 23.14 2.83
CA VAL A 86 19.18 23.77 1.98
C VAL A 86 19.12 23.11 0.60
N CYS A 87 20.27 22.80 -0.02
CA CYS A 87 20.34 22.04 -1.27
C CYS A 87 19.79 20.61 -1.11
N ALA A 88 20.09 19.95 0.02
CA ALA A 88 19.56 18.62 0.33
C ALA A 88 18.04 18.64 0.45
N ARG A 89 17.45 19.62 1.15
CA ARG A 89 15.98 19.79 1.24
C ARG A 89 15.33 20.11 -0.10
N LEU A 90 15.92 21.02 -0.89
CA LEU A 90 15.40 21.37 -2.22
C LEU A 90 15.36 20.15 -3.16
N SER A 91 16.34 19.24 -3.08
CA SER A 91 16.37 18.04 -3.91
C SER A 91 15.52 16.91 -3.34
N GLY A 92 15.70 16.60 -2.05
CA GLY A 92 15.10 15.48 -1.34
C GLY A 92 13.61 15.67 -1.07
N ASP A 93 13.22 16.74 -0.38
CA ASP A 93 11.82 17.00 -0.01
C ASP A 93 10.95 17.14 -1.27
N ALA A 94 11.47 17.79 -2.32
CA ALA A 94 10.78 17.91 -3.59
C ALA A 94 10.57 16.54 -4.28
N ALA A 95 11.55 15.64 -4.23
CA ALA A 95 11.42 14.30 -4.78
C ALA A 95 10.43 13.44 -3.96
N GLU A 96 10.39 13.61 -2.65
CA GLU A 96 9.42 12.92 -1.79
C GLU A 96 7.98 13.38 -2.07
N VAL A 97 7.77 14.69 -2.28
CA VAL A 97 6.47 15.23 -2.71
C VAL A 97 6.07 14.72 -4.10
N GLN A 98 7.01 14.57 -5.03
CA GLN A 98 6.75 13.95 -6.32
C GLN A 98 6.24 12.51 -6.16
N ALA A 99 6.91 11.72 -5.33
CA ALA A 99 6.54 10.33 -5.06
C ALA A 99 5.16 10.23 -4.38
N ALA A 100 4.83 11.18 -3.51
CA ALA A 100 3.53 11.26 -2.85
C ALA A 100 2.39 11.68 -3.79
N THR A 101 2.64 12.62 -4.70
CA THR A 101 1.57 13.28 -5.46
C THR A 101 1.32 12.66 -6.85
N GLY A 102 2.32 12.00 -7.44
CA GLY A 102 2.16 11.35 -8.74
C GLY A 102 1.41 10.03 -8.64
N LEU A 103 2.16 8.94 -8.56
CA LEU A 103 1.63 7.57 -8.63
C LEU A 103 0.71 7.23 -7.45
N ARG A 104 1.07 7.65 -6.22
CA ARG A 104 0.33 7.28 -5.01
C ARG A 104 -1.08 7.88 -4.98
N LEU A 105 -1.27 9.12 -5.43
CA LEU A 105 -2.62 9.69 -5.54
C LEU A 105 -3.48 8.93 -6.55
N GLY A 106 -2.90 8.52 -7.69
CA GLY A 106 -3.59 7.68 -8.67
C GLY A 106 -4.06 6.36 -8.06
N LEU A 107 -3.20 5.69 -7.28
CA LEU A 107 -3.53 4.46 -6.57
C LEU A 107 -4.61 4.66 -5.50
N VAL A 108 -4.58 5.76 -4.75
CA VAL A 108 -5.60 6.06 -3.74
C VAL A 108 -6.96 6.31 -4.41
N LEU A 109 -7.01 7.12 -5.47
CA LEU A 109 -8.24 7.39 -6.22
C LEU A 109 -8.79 6.11 -6.87
N GLN A 110 -7.90 5.27 -7.42
CA GLN A 110 -8.26 3.96 -7.93
C GLN A 110 -8.84 3.09 -6.81
N GLY A 111 -8.19 3.03 -5.64
CA GLY A 111 -8.68 2.30 -4.47
C GLY A 111 -10.08 2.74 -4.06
N VAL A 112 -10.29 4.04 -3.84
CA VAL A 112 -11.58 4.61 -3.40
C VAL A 112 -12.68 4.36 -4.43
N SER A 113 -12.42 4.63 -5.72
CA SER A 113 -13.40 4.38 -6.78
C SER A 113 -13.74 2.89 -6.90
N SER A 114 -12.74 2.02 -6.81
CA SER A 114 -12.91 0.58 -6.88
C SER A 114 -13.74 0.04 -5.71
N MET A 115 -13.52 0.56 -4.50
CA MET A 115 -14.25 0.20 -3.29
C MET A 115 -15.71 0.65 -3.35
N LEU A 116 -15.97 1.88 -3.81
CA LEU A 116 -17.34 2.39 -4.00
C LEU A 116 -18.11 1.54 -5.02
N ILE A 117 -17.52 1.27 -6.19
CA ILE A 117 -18.15 0.45 -7.22
C ILE A 117 -18.38 -0.98 -6.72
N GLY A 118 -17.40 -1.55 -6.00
CA GLY A 118 -17.48 -2.87 -5.40
C GLY A 118 -18.65 -3.00 -4.43
N VAL A 119 -18.80 -2.04 -3.51
CA VAL A 119 -19.90 -2.00 -2.53
C VAL A 119 -21.25 -1.88 -3.21
N VAL A 120 -21.41 -0.94 -4.15
CA VAL A 120 -22.68 -0.74 -4.88
C VAL A 120 -23.08 -1.99 -5.65
N MET A 121 -22.15 -2.59 -6.40
CA MET A 121 -22.40 -3.83 -7.13
C MET A 121 -22.78 -4.96 -6.18
N ALA A 122 -22.08 -5.11 -5.06
CA ALA A 122 -22.36 -6.19 -4.11
C ALA A 122 -23.80 -6.07 -3.55
N PHE A 123 -24.25 -4.86 -3.18
CA PHE A 123 -25.63 -4.63 -2.71
C PHE A 123 -26.68 -4.91 -3.78
N CYS A 124 -26.40 -4.61 -5.06
CA CYS A 124 -27.34 -4.88 -6.16
C CYS A 124 -27.56 -6.38 -6.43
N TYR A 125 -26.52 -7.22 -6.38
CA TYR A 125 -26.61 -8.64 -6.75
C TYR A 125 -27.02 -9.57 -5.60
N GLY A 126 -26.82 -9.17 -4.34
CA GLY A 126 -27.14 -10.03 -3.21
C GLY A 126 -27.00 -9.35 -1.86
N TRP A 127 -27.98 -8.54 -1.48
CA TRP A 127 -28.00 -7.82 -0.20
C TRP A 127 -27.83 -8.73 1.05
N LYS A 128 -28.34 -9.96 1.01
CA LYS A 128 -28.17 -10.94 2.11
C LYS A 128 -26.71 -11.38 2.29
N LEU A 129 -25.98 -11.58 1.19
CA LEU A 129 -24.57 -11.99 1.20
C LEU A 129 -23.66 -10.83 1.61
N THR A 130 -23.95 -9.62 1.15
CA THR A 130 -23.20 -8.43 1.55
C THR A 130 -23.36 -8.09 3.02
N LEU A 131 -24.52 -8.33 3.62
CA LEU A 131 -24.74 -8.11 5.05
C LEU A 131 -23.82 -8.99 5.91
N VAL A 132 -23.56 -10.23 5.48
CA VAL A 132 -22.61 -11.13 6.16
C VAL A 132 -21.18 -10.61 6.03
N GLY A 133 -20.77 -10.16 4.84
CA GLY A 133 -19.46 -9.53 4.66
C GLY A 133 -19.30 -8.24 5.47
N LEU A 134 -20.33 -7.40 5.51
CA LEU A 134 -20.37 -6.15 6.26
C LEU A 134 -20.30 -6.39 7.78
N ALA A 135 -20.82 -7.51 8.28
CA ALA A 135 -20.71 -7.86 9.70
C ALA A 135 -19.26 -8.16 10.13
N ILE A 136 -18.41 -8.59 9.21
CA ILE A 136 -17.00 -8.94 9.49
C ILE A 136 -16.06 -7.75 9.21
N LEU A 137 -16.51 -6.74 8.45
CA LEU A 137 -15.77 -5.48 8.25
C LEU A 137 -15.21 -4.82 9.52
N PRO A 138 -15.96 -4.66 10.63
CA PRO A 138 -15.39 -4.06 11.84
C PRO A 138 -14.18 -4.83 12.39
N LEU A 139 -14.14 -6.15 12.21
CA LEU A 139 -12.98 -6.98 12.57
C LEU A 139 -11.78 -6.66 11.66
N MET A 140 -12.02 -6.47 10.36
CA MET A 140 -10.99 -6.08 9.40
C MET A 140 -10.43 -4.69 9.72
N PHE A 141 -11.29 -3.71 9.99
CA PHE A 141 -10.85 -2.38 10.40
C PHE A 141 -10.07 -2.41 11.72
N ALA A 142 -10.47 -3.24 12.68
CA ALA A 142 -9.74 -3.43 13.92
C ALA A 142 -8.33 -4.02 13.68
N SER A 143 -8.20 -5.00 12.79
CA SER A 143 -6.90 -5.57 12.39
C SER A 143 -5.98 -4.51 11.79
N ILE A 144 -6.46 -3.78 10.78
CA ILE A 144 -5.69 -2.73 10.10
C ILE A 144 -5.28 -1.63 11.09
N PHE A 145 -6.19 -1.25 12.00
CA PHE A 145 -5.89 -0.25 13.01
C PHE A 145 -4.81 -0.72 13.99
N LEU A 146 -4.90 -1.98 14.45
CA LEU A 146 -3.91 -2.58 15.33
C LEU A 146 -2.54 -2.71 14.64
N GLU A 147 -2.52 -3.13 13.37
CA GLU A 147 -1.30 -3.19 12.55
C GLU A 147 -0.63 -1.82 12.43
N ARG A 148 -1.41 -0.77 12.13
CA ARG A 148 -0.88 0.59 12.05
C ARG A 148 -0.29 1.05 13.38
N LEU A 149 -0.97 0.82 14.51
CA LEU A 149 -0.46 1.20 15.82
C LEU A 149 0.84 0.47 16.16
N VAL A 150 0.89 -0.83 15.95
CA VAL A 150 2.05 -1.68 16.27
C VAL A 150 3.22 -1.36 15.34
N SER A 151 2.96 -1.19 14.04
CA SER A 151 3.99 -0.83 13.06
C SER A 151 4.56 0.57 13.33
N GLN A 152 3.72 1.57 13.61
CA GLN A 152 4.20 2.93 13.93
C GLN A 152 5.02 2.98 15.22
N SER A 153 4.57 2.30 16.27
CA SER A 153 5.31 2.23 17.54
C SER A 153 6.65 1.49 17.39
N ALA A 154 6.66 0.36 16.67
CA ALA A 154 7.88 -0.36 16.35
C ALA A 154 8.85 0.50 15.52
N GLN A 155 8.38 1.20 14.49
CA GLN A 155 9.21 2.10 13.69
C GLN A 155 9.81 3.25 14.51
N ARG A 156 9.06 3.80 15.47
CA ARG A 156 9.58 4.84 16.38
C ARG A 156 10.67 4.30 17.28
N LEU A 157 10.45 3.11 17.87
CA LEU A 157 11.44 2.46 18.73
C LEU A 157 12.70 2.11 17.95
N GLU A 158 12.57 1.56 16.74
CA GLU A 158 13.68 1.22 15.87
C GLU A 158 14.50 2.46 15.48
N ARG A 159 13.83 3.57 15.15
CA ARG A 159 14.51 4.85 14.87
C ARG A 159 15.27 5.36 16.08
N ALA A 160 14.63 5.44 17.24
CA ALA A 160 15.27 5.90 18.47
C ALA A 160 16.44 5.01 18.89
N ALA A 161 16.33 3.69 18.72
CA ALA A 161 17.39 2.75 19.03
C ALA A 161 18.57 2.84 18.04
N MET A 162 18.30 3.21 16.78
CA MET A 162 19.34 3.40 15.75
C MET A 162 20.03 4.76 15.85
N GLU A 163 19.44 5.76 16.50
CA GLU A 163 20.00 7.13 16.62
C GLU A 163 21.44 7.11 17.14
N ASP A 164 21.72 6.37 18.23
CA ASP A 164 23.06 6.24 18.82
C ASP A 164 24.07 5.63 17.83
N ALA A 165 23.69 4.57 17.11
CA ALA A 165 24.56 3.93 16.13
C ALA A 165 24.86 4.88 14.96
N THR A 166 23.85 5.61 14.47
CA THR A 166 24.06 6.67 13.47
C THR A 166 24.92 7.82 14.00
N ALA A 167 24.80 8.20 15.26
CA ALA A 167 25.62 9.26 15.86
C ALA A 167 27.10 8.86 15.88
N VAL A 168 27.41 7.65 16.36
CA VAL A 168 28.79 7.10 16.38
C VAL A 168 29.36 7.00 14.95
N ALA A 169 28.56 6.52 13.99
CA ALA A 169 28.99 6.45 12.60
C ALA A 169 29.25 7.85 12.01
N THR A 170 28.39 8.82 12.31
CA THR A 170 28.55 10.20 11.84
C THR A 170 29.81 10.83 12.41
N GLU A 171 30.09 10.64 13.71
CA GLU A 171 31.31 11.15 14.36
C GLU A 171 32.58 10.57 13.72
N ALA A 172 32.59 9.26 13.47
CA ALA A 172 33.71 8.58 12.82
C ALA A 172 33.96 9.08 11.39
N ILE A 173 32.89 9.30 10.61
CA ILE A 173 32.99 9.77 9.22
C ILE A 173 33.44 11.23 9.15
N VAL A 174 32.86 12.10 9.99
CA VAL A 174 33.25 13.53 10.04
C VAL A 174 34.71 13.66 10.46
N SER A 175 35.16 12.81 11.38
CA SER A 175 36.51 12.84 11.95
C SER A 175 37.44 11.80 11.33
N ILE A 176 37.21 11.41 10.07
CA ILE A 176 37.92 10.26 9.45
C ILE A 176 39.45 10.42 9.44
N ARG A 177 39.96 11.65 9.23
CA ARG A 177 41.41 11.91 9.23
C ARG A 177 42.04 11.70 10.59
N THR A 178 41.35 12.10 11.67
CA THR A 178 41.84 11.90 13.04
C THR A 178 41.75 10.45 13.47
N VAL A 179 40.68 9.74 13.05
CA VAL A 179 40.52 8.30 13.30
C VAL A 179 41.66 7.52 12.66
N GLN A 180 41.97 7.80 11.39
CA GLN A 180 43.08 7.16 10.66
C GLN A 180 44.45 7.57 11.19
N SER A 181 44.65 8.85 11.55
CA SER A 181 45.94 9.30 12.10
C SER A 181 46.26 8.69 13.46
N LEU A 182 45.22 8.37 14.25
CA LEU A 182 45.35 7.73 15.56
C LEU A 182 45.28 6.19 15.49
N GLY A 183 44.93 5.61 14.33
CA GLY A 183 44.80 4.15 14.16
C GLY A 183 43.73 3.51 15.05
N VAL A 184 42.65 4.23 15.35
CA VAL A 184 41.60 3.82 16.31
C VAL A 184 40.33 3.30 15.64
N GLU A 185 40.41 2.82 14.39
CA GLU A 185 39.23 2.32 13.65
C GLU A 185 38.51 1.20 14.40
N ARG A 186 39.27 0.31 15.05
CA ARG A 186 38.73 -0.84 15.81
C ARG A 186 37.87 -0.39 16.98
N VAL A 187 38.21 0.73 17.63
CA VAL A 187 37.46 1.26 18.78
C VAL A 187 36.09 1.79 18.31
N PHE A 188 36.05 2.52 17.20
CA PHE A 188 34.80 3.00 16.62
C PHE A 188 33.92 1.85 16.12
N LEU A 189 34.53 0.82 15.50
CA LEU A 189 33.80 -0.39 15.10
C LEU A 189 33.19 -1.12 16.29
N GLN A 190 33.93 -1.27 17.39
CA GLN A 190 33.39 -1.88 18.61
C GLN A 190 32.24 -1.07 19.19
N ARG A 191 32.39 0.26 19.32
CA ARG A 191 31.31 1.14 19.79
C ARG A 191 30.06 1.07 18.91
N PHE A 192 30.24 1.02 17.59
CA PHE A 192 29.13 0.85 16.67
C PHE A 192 28.45 -0.51 16.85
N SER A 193 29.22 -1.59 16.99
CA SER A 193 28.67 -2.93 17.23
C SER A 193 27.91 -3.05 18.55
N GLU A 194 28.38 -2.39 19.61
CA GLU A 194 27.68 -2.33 20.90
C GLU A 194 26.38 -1.53 20.81
N ALA A 195 26.40 -0.37 20.14
CA ALA A 195 25.20 0.43 19.91
C ALA A 195 24.16 -0.37 19.11
N LEU A 196 24.60 -1.09 18.07
CA LEU A 196 23.74 -1.96 17.27
C LEU A 196 23.18 -3.13 18.08
N GLY A 197 24.00 -3.75 18.94
CA GLY A 197 23.56 -4.82 19.83
C GLY A 197 22.50 -4.36 20.84
N ARG A 198 22.65 -3.17 21.43
CA ARG A 198 21.62 -2.56 22.30
C ARG A 198 20.33 -2.30 21.53
N ALA A 199 20.44 -1.79 20.30
CA ALA A 199 19.28 -1.51 19.46
C ALA A 199 18.53 -2.79 19.08
N GLN A 200 19.25 -3.85 18.70
CA GLN A 200 18.65 -5.16 18.42
C GLN A 200 17.96 -5.75 19.65
N ALA A 201 18.60 -5.69 20.82
CA ALA A 201 18.01 -6.18 22.06
C ALA A 201 16.73 -5.42 22.46
N ALA A 202 16.67 -4.11 22.19
CA ALA A 202 15.48 -3.30 22.44
C ALA A 202 14.31 -3.63 21.50
N VAL A 203 14.58 -3.97 20.24
CA VAL A 203 13.54 -4.25 19.23
C VAL A 203 13.11 -5.72 19.20
N ALA A 204 14.00 -6.65 19.58
CA ALA A 204 13.73 -8.10 19.60
C ALA A 204 12.42 -8.50 20.30
N PRO A 205 12.11 -8.02 21.53
CA PRO A 205 10.86 -8.36 22.18
C PRO A 205 9.63 -7.68 21.57
N GLY A 206 9.75 -6.73 20.65
CA GLY A 206 8.61 -6.19 19.90
C GLY A 206 8.27 -6.99 18.64
N MET A 207 9.22 -7.80 18.16
CA MET A 207 9.13 -8.47 16.86
C MET A 207 8.08 -9.58 16.83
N TRP A 208 7.92 -10.33 17.92
CA TRP A 208 6.89 -11.39 18.01
C TRP A 208 5.47 -10.81 17.91
N TRP A 209 5.23 -9.69 18.58
CA TRP A 209 3.93 -9.00 18.54
C TRP A 209 3.63 -8.47 17.13
N ARG A 210 4.62 -7.87 16.48
CA ARG A 210 4.51 -7.43 15.08
C ARG A 210 4.23 -8.60 14.13
N GLY A 211 4.89 -9.74 14.34
CA GLY A 211 4.65 -10.95 13.55
C GLY A 211 3.23 -11.50 13.71
N LEU A 212 2.71 -11.54 14.94
CA LEU A 212 1.33 -11.96 15.21
C LEU A 212 0.31 -11.04 14.53
N VAL A 213 0.49 -9.73 14.64
CA VAL A 213 -0.45 -8.76 14.05
C VAL A 213 -0.41 -8.82 12.52
N LEU A 214 0.77 -8.97 11.91
CA LEU A 214 0.89 -9.18 10.47
C LEU A 214 0.21 -10.50 10.02
N GLY A 215 0.35 -11.56 10.82
CA GLY A 215 -0.31 -12.83 10.54
C GLY A 215 -1.84 -12.74 10.64
N LEU A 216 -2.35 -12.01 11.63
CA LEU A 216 -3.79 -11.74 11.77
C LEU A 216 -4.32 -10.94 10.58
N ASP A 217 -3.59 -9.90 10.16
CA ASP A 217 -4.00 -9.06 9.03
C ASP A 217 -4.11 -9.85 7.73
N LEU A 218 -3.18 -10.79 7.49
CA LEU A 218 -3.26 -11.69 6.34
C LEU A 218 -4.39 -12.72 6.47
N TYR A 219 -4.75 -13.16 7.69
CA TYR A 219 -5.76 -14.21 7.92
C TYR A 219 -7.21 -13.71 7.83
N VAL A 220 -7.49 -12.49 8.28
CA VAL A 220 -8.87 -11.95 8.35
C VAL A 220 -9.59 -11.95 6.99
N PRO A 221 -8.98 -11.54 5.86
CA PRO A 221 -9.62 -11.61 4.53
C PRO A 221 -9.98 -13.04 4.11
N PHE A 222 -9.13 -14.03 4.42
CA PHE A 222 -9.43 -15.44 4.13
C PHE A 222 -10.61 -15.95 4.97
N MET A 223 -10.73 -15.50 6.22
CA MET A 223 -11.88 -15.84 7.06
C MET A 223 -13.18 -15.28 6.47
N ILE A 224 -13.17 -14.02 6.00
CA ILE A 224 -14.31 -13.39 5.32
C ILE A 224 -14.70 -14.21 4.09
N PHE A 225 -13.73 -14.58 3.26
CA PHE A 225 -13.95 -15.38 2.05
C PHE A 225 -14.63 -16.72 2.38
N CYS A 226 -14.12 -17.46 3.37
CA CYS A 226 -14.70 -18.72 3.83
C CYS A 226 -16.14 -18.54 4.34
N SER A 227 -16.40 -17.52 5.16
CA SER A 227 -17.75 -17.25 5.69
C SER A 227 -18.75 -16.92 4.58
N VAL A 228 -18.38 -16.07 3.62
CA VAL A 228 -19.24 -15.72 2.48
C VAL A 228 -19.49 -16.94 1.59
N MET A 229 -18.49 -17.81 1.39
CA MET A 229 -18.64 -19.03 0.59
C MET A 229 -19.58 -20.06 1.25
N VAL A 230 -19.44 -20.28 2.56
CA VAL A 230 -20.30 -21.22 3.30
C VAL A 230 -21.75 -20.71 3.33
N TYR A 231 -21.95 -19.43 3.63
CA TYR A 231 -23.30 -18.84 3.63
C TYR A 231 -23.91 -18.83 2.23
N GLY A 232 -23.10 -18.53 1.20
CA GLY A 232 -23.49 -18.62 -0.20
C GLY A 232 -23.97 -20.02 -0.59
N ALA A 233 -23.25 -21.07 -0.18
CA ALA A 233 -23.65 -22.46 -0.45
C ALA A 233 -25.00 -22.82 0.19
N ILE A 234 -25.23 -22.38 1.44
CA ILE A 234 -26.51 -22.60 2.14
C ILE A 234 -27.66 -21.85 1.45
N LEU A 235 -27.41 -20.63 0.97
CA LEU A 235 -28.42 -19.81 0.30
C LEU A 235 -28.85 -20.42 -1.05
N VAL A 236 -27.90 -20.95 -1.82
CA VAL A 236 -28.20 -21.69 -3.06
C VAL A 236 -29.02 -22.94 -2.75
N ALA A 237 -28.65 -23.69 -1.71
CA ALA A 237 -29.31 -24.96 -1.35
C ALA A 237 -30.73 -24.79 -0.78
N ARG A 238 -31.03 -23.70 -0.08
CA ARG A 238 -32.33 -23.49 0.59
C ARG A 238 -33.28 -22.54 -0.11
N GLU A 239 -32.77 -21.45 -0.71
CA GLU A 239 -33.59 -20.38 -1.28
C GLU A 239 -33.61 -20.38 -2.82
N GLY A 240 -32.91 -21.31 -3.48
CA GLY A 240 -32.87 -21.38 -4.95
C GLY A 240 -32.22 -20.15 -5.60
N PHE A 241 -31.37 -19.43 -4.85
CA PHE A 241 -30.64 -18.28 -5.37
C PHE A 241 -29.79 -18.69 -6.57
N ALA A 242 -29.80 -17.88 -7.64
CA ALA A 242 -28.99 -18.14 -8.82
C ALA A 242 -27.50 -18.21 -8.44
N TYR A 243 -26.87 -19.36 -8.70
CA TYR A 243 -25.46 -19.62 -8.42
C TYR A 243 -24.54 -18.52 -8.96
N ASN A 244 -24.89 -17.95 -10.11
CA ASN A 244 -24.17 -16.84 -10.75
C ASN A 244 -24.05 -15.60 -9.82
N ASN A 245 -25.13 -15.21 -9.15
CA ASN A 245 -25.13 -14.06 -8.24
C ASN A 245 -24.29 -14.31 -6.98
N VAL A 246 -24.28 -15.55 -6.50
CA VAL A 246 -23.47 -15.95 -5.34
C VAL A 246 -21.99 -15.95 -5.71
N MET A 247 -21.62 -16.54 -6.84
CA MET A 247 -20.25 -16.58 -7.31
C MET A 247 -19.71 -15.17 -7.62
N LEU A 248 -20.54 -14.31 -8.23
CA LEU A 248 -20.23 -12.90 -8.45
C LEU A 248 -20.00 -12.16 -7.13
N SER A 249 -20.85 -12.36 -6.12
CA SER A 249 -20.68 -11.75 -4.81
C SER A 249 -19.38 -12.21 -4.11
N VAL A 250 -19.00 -13.49 -4.24
CA VAL A 250 -17.76 -14.05 -3.67
C VAL A 250 -16.53 -13.42 -4.34
N PHE A 251 -16.53 -13.27 -5.66
CA PHE A 251 -15.44 -12.61 -6.38
C PHE A 251 -15.34 -11.11 -6.08
N LEU A 252 -16.46 -10.44 -5.83
CA LEU A 252 -16.45 -9.06 -5.34
C LEU A 252 -15.83 -8.99 -3.95
N HIS A 253 -16.16 -9.91 -3.04
CA HIS A 253 -15.56 -9.91 -1.70
C HIS A 253 -14.06 -10.17 -1.74
N LEU A 254 -13.59 -11.18 -2.49
CA LEU A 254 -12.15 -11.48 -2.62
C LEU A 254 -11.32 -10.32 -3.19
N LYS A 255 -11.92 -9.44 -3.99
CA LYS A 255 -11.21 -8.37 -4.70
C LYS A 255 -11.27 -7.02 -3.99
N TYR A 256 -12.31 -6.79 -3.18
CA TYR A 256 -12.60 -5.49 -2.58
C TYR A 256 -12.55 -5.48 -1.05
N PHE A 257 -12.45 -6.65 -0.42
CA PHE A 257 -12.35 -6.85 1.02
C PHE A 257 -11.25 -7.87 1.34
#